data_AF-A0A6J1IEW2-F1
#
_entry.id   AF-A0A6J1IEW2-F1
#
_cell.length_a   1.000
_cell.length_b   1.000
_cell.length_c   1.000
_cell.angle_alpha   90.00
_cell.angle_beta   90.00
_cell.angle_gamma   90.00
#
_symmetry.space_group_name_H-M   'P 1'
#
loop_
_entity.id
_entity.type
_entity.pdbx_description
1 polymer ?
#
loop_
_entity_poly.entity_id
_entity_poly.type
_entity_poly.pdbx_seq_one_letter_code
_entity_poly.pdbx_strand_id
1 'polypeptide(L)'
;MGSKSLPVLKGASSFSSLKRRIFISSGLHLPSVSNIRIRKCLTASGIMASLQPPDVLRLAETARISLTPGEVEELAPKIGQVVDWFGQLQTVDLQSMEPFIRADSGGGNQRNDAPETFENREAMIRAVPAFDEPYIKVPKVLNKE
;
A
#
# COMPACT_ATOMS: atom_id res chain seq x y z
N MET A 1 -25.21 -38.70 -30.58
CA MET A 1 -24.55 -39.38 -29.44
C MET A 1 -23.17 -39.83 -29.89
N GLY A 2 -22.11 -39.22 -29.39
CA GLY A 2 -20.75 -39.50 -29.84
C GLY A 2 -19.73 -38.91 -28.88
N SER A 3 -19.46 -39.62 -27.79
CA SER A 3 -18.42 -39.30 -26.82
C SER A 3 -17.09 -39.91 -27.26
N LYS A 4 -16.10 -39.07 -27.53
CA LYS A 4 -14.69 -39.47 -27.69
C LYS A 4 -13.94 -38.99 -26.44
N SER A 5 -13.47 -39.93 -25.62
CA SER A 5 -12.66 -39.68 -24.43
C SER A 5 -11.17 -39.59 -24.79
N LEU A 6 -10.48 -38.57 -24.29
CA LEU A 6 -9.03 -38.39 -24.39
C LEU A 6 -8.32 -39.12 -23.23
N PRO A 7 -7.16 -39.75 -23.45
CA PRO A 7 -6.40 -40.41 -22.39
C PRO A 7 -5.59 -39.40 -21.55
N VAL A 8 -5.67 -39.55 -20.23
CA VAL A 8 -4.95 -38.77 -19.22
C VAL A 8 -3.51 -39.29 -19.07
N LEU A 9 -2.53 -38.38 -19.20
CA LEU A 9 -1.11 -38.63 -19.00
C LEU A 9 -0.73 -38.63 -17.50
N LYS A 10 0.14 -39.59 -17.17
CA LYS A 10 0.66 -39.92 -15.84
C LYS A 10 1.89 -39.06 -15.53
N GLY A 11 1.84 -38.24 -14.48
CA GLY A 11 2.97 -37.46 -13.98
C GLY A 11 3.47 -38.03 -12.66
N ALA A 12 4.66 -38.63 -12.67
CA ALA A 12 5.42 -38.99 -11.49
C ALA A 12 6.30 -37.80 -11.07
N SER A 13 6.32 -37.44 -9.80
CA SER A 13 7.49 -36.78 -9.21
C SER A 13 7.64 -37.17 -7.74
N SER A 14 8.86 -37.63 -7.46
CA SER A 14 9.35 -38.23 -6.24
C SER A 14 9.55 -37.17 -5.16
N PHE A 15 8.94 -37.39 -3.98
CA PHE A 15 9.23 -36.62 -2.78
C PHE A 15 10.63 -36.98 -2.27
N SER A 16 11.59 -36.07 -2.42
CA SER A 16 12.90 -36.21 -1.78
C SER A 16 12.83 -35.72 -0.34
N SER A 17 13.03 -36.67 0.57
CA SER A 17 13.22 -36.49 2.01
C SER A 17 14.47 -35.65 2.28
N LEU A 18 14.32 -34.50 2.97
CA LEU A 18 15.47 -33.77 3.50
C LEU A 18 15.31 -33.44 5.00
N LYS A 19 15.98 -34.31 5.76
CA LYS A 19 16.50 -34.25 7.13
C LYS A 19 16.21 -32.98 7.97
N ARG A 20 15.49 -33.21 9.07
CA ARG A 20 15.56 -32.42 10.31
C ARG A 20 17.02 -32.30 10.78
N ARG A 21 17.54 -31.07 10.87
CA ARG A 21 18.71 -30.74 11.68
C ARG A 21 18.26 -29.83 12.81
N ILE A 22 18.32 -30.38 14.02
CA ILE A 22 18.24 -29.67 15.29
C ILE A 22 19.50 -28.80 15.36
N PHE A 23 19.34 -27.49 15.58
CA PHE A 23 20.44 -26.61 15.96
C PHE A 23 20.08 -25.82 17.22
N ILE A 24 21.11 -25.72 18.05
CA ILE A 24 21.09 -25.46 19.48
C ILE A 24 20.77 -23.99 19.77
N SER A 25 19.93 -23.79 20.78
CA SER A 25 19.58 -22.50 21.36
C SER A 25 20.82 -21.80 21.92
N SER A 26 21.20 -20.66 21.34
CA SER A 26 22.12 -19.70 21.96
C SER A 26 21.55 -18.31 21.72
N GLY A 27 21.28 -17.61 22.82
CA GLY A 27 20.33 -16.50 22.93
C GLY A 27 20.52 -15.36 21.94
N LEU A 28 19.42 -14.97 21.31
CA LEU A 28 19.28 -13.67 20.66
C LEU A 28 18.77 -12.68 21.70
N HIS A 29 19.66 -11.76 22.09
CA HIS A 29 19.28 -10.57 22.83
C HIS A 29 18.46 -9.69 21.87
N LEU A 30 17.13 -9.72 22.02
CA LEU A 30 16.25 -8.76 21.34
C LEU A 30 16.52 -7.36 21.92
N PRO A 31 16.89 -6.35 21.11
CA PRO A 31 16.69 -4.98 21.53
C PRO A 31 15.18 -4.71 21.58
N SER A 32 14.70 -4.25 22.74
CA SER A 32 13.34 -3.77 22.94
C SER A 32 13.09 -2.56 22.03
N VAL A 33 12.37 -2.75 20.92
CA VAL A 33 11.91 -1.65 20.08
C VAL A 33 10.68 -1.02 20.74
N SER A 34 10.93 -0.22 21.78
CA SER A 34 9.90 0.33 22.68
C SER A 34 9.19 1.57 22.16
N ASN A 35 9.41 2.01 20.92
CA ASN A 35 8.95 3.33 20.48
C ASN A 35 8.35 3.36 19.08
N ILE A 36 7.34 2.52 18.81
CA ILE A 36 6.34 2.91 17.80
C ILE A 36 5.44 3.95 18.47
N ARG A 37 5.76 5.23 18.28
CA ARG A 37 4.92 6.33 18.73
C ARG A 37 3.71 6.44 17.80
N ILE A 38 2.68 5.63 18.07
CA ILE A 38 1.36 5.78 17.46
C ILE A 38 0.84 7.15 17.91
N ARG A 39 0.69 8.08 16.96
CA ARG A 39 0.04 9.36 17.25
C ARG A 39 -1.41 9.06 17.63
N LYS A 40 -1.78 9.30 18.88
CA LYS A 40 -3.18 9.35 19.32
C LYS A 40 -3.88 10.40 18.45
N CYS A 41 -4.75 9.95 17.55
CA CYS A 41 -5.74 10.84 16.95
C CYS A 41 -6.73 11.17 18.06
N LEU A 42 -6.59 12.35 18.67
CA LEU A 42 -7.56 12.87 19.63
C LEU A 42 -8.74 13.43 18.85
N THR A 43 -9.70 12.59 18.48
CA THR A 43 -11.04 13.09 18.18
C THR A 43 -11.71 13.36 19.53
N ALA A 44 -11.76 14.63 19.92
CA ALA A 44 -12.49 15.04 21.12
C ALA A 44 -13.93 14.50 21.04
N SER A 45 -14.35 13.78 22.08
CA SER A 45 -15.73 13.33 22.26
C SER A 45 -16.65 14.56 22.26
N GLY A 46 -17.35 14.80 21.15
CA GLY A 46 -18.37 15.86 21.07
C GLY A 46 -18.42 16.69 19.79
N ILE A 47 -17.54 16.50 18.81
CA ILE A 47 -17.73 17.12 17.49
C ILE A 47 -18.39 16.09 16.58
N MET A 48 -19.72 16.11 16.51
CA MET A 48 -20.40 15.57 15.32
C MET A 48 -19.91 16.41 14.15
N ALA A 49 -18.93 15.89 13.42
CA ALA A 49 -18.40 16.57 12.25
C ALA A 49 -19.50 16.59 11.20
N SER A 50 -20.20 17.73 11.10
CA SER A 50 -20.91 18.08 9.87
C SER A 50 -19.84 18.24 8.81
N LEU A 51 -19.55 17.16 8.10
CA LEU A 51 -18.58 17.14 7.02
C LEU A 51 -19.11 18.09 5.96
N GLN A 52 -18.52 19.28 5.87
CA GLN A 52 -18.77 20.16 4.74
C GLN A 52 -18.51 19.35 3.46
N PRO A 53 -19.33 19.52 2.41
CA PRO A 53 -19.13 18.80 1.16
C PRO A 53 -17.67 18.92 0.70
N PRO A 54 -17.01 17.81 0.34
CA PRO A 54 -15.61 17.84 -0.02
C PRO A 54 -15.39 18.67 -1.30
N ASP A 55 -14.40 19.54 -1.26
CA ASP A 55 -13.97 20.30 -2.44
C ASP A 55 -13.19 19.39 -3.38
N VAL A 56 -13.84 18.98 -4.47
CA VAL A 56 -13.28 18.08 -5.48
C VAL A 56 -12.06 18.67 -6.18
N LEU A 57 -12.03 19.99 -6.40
CA LEU A 57 -10.89 20.65 -7.06
C LEU A 57 -9.64 20.55 -6.19
N ARG A 58 -9.79 20.82 -4.89
CA ARG A 58 -8.70 20.71 -3.93
C ARG A 58 -8.21 19.26 -3.77
N LEU A 59 -9.12 18.29 -3.79
CA LEU A 59 -8.78 16.88 -3.77
C LEU A 59 -7.98 16.46 -5.01
N ALA A 60 -8.42 16.91 -6.20
CA ALA A 60 -7.74 16.64 -7.45
C ALA A 60 -6.33 17.23 -7.50
N GLU A 61 -6.15 18.46 -7.02
CA GLU A 61 -4.83 19.09 -6.90
C GLU A 61 -3.90 18.28 -5.98
N THR A 62 -4.42 17.84 -4.83
CA THR A 62 -3.67 17.03 -3.85
C THR A 62 -3.24 15.69 -4.45
N ALA A 63 -4.11 15.07 -5.26
CA ALA A 63 -3.85 13.81 -5.94
C ALA A 63 -3.04 13.97 -7.25
N ARG A 64 -2.71 15.20 -7.67
CA ARG A 64 -2.08 15.51 -8.96
C ARG A 64 -2.90 15.00 -10.16
N ILE A 65 -4.22 15.08 -10.06
CA ILE A 65 -5.17 14.74 -11.12
C ILE A 65 -5.69 16.04 -11.74
N SER A 66 -5.61 16.18 -13.05
CA SER A 66 -6.22 17.29 -13.78
C SER A 66 -7.66 16.95 -14.11
N LEU A 67 -8.59 17.81 -13.68
CA LEU A 67 -10.02 17.68 -13.97
C LEU A 67 -10.53 18.90 -14.73
N THR A 68 -11.46 18.67 -15.66
CA THR A 68 -12.23 19.73 -16.31
C THR A 68 -13.40 20.17 -15.43
N PRO A 69 -13.96 21.39 -15.62
CA PRO A 69 -15.11 21.85 -14.84
C PRO A 69 -16.33 20.91 -14.94
N GLY A 70 -16.59 20.34 -16.13
CA GLY A 70 -17.68 19.39 -16.31
C GLY A 70 -17.50 18.08 -15.55
N GLU A 71 -16.27 17.54 -15.49
CA GLU A 71 -15.97 16.34 -14.69
C GLU A 71 -16.11 16.62 -13.20
N VAL A 72 -15.79 17.84 -12.75
CA VAL A 72 -15.98 18.23 -11.35
C VAL A 72 -17.46 18.21 -10.96
N GLU A 73 -18.34 18.75 -11.81
CA GLU A 73 -19.79 18.73 -11.60
C GLU A 73 -20.34 17.30 -11.58
N GLU A 74 -19.79 16.39 -12.39
CA GLU A 74 -20.19 14.99 -12.43
C GLU A 74 -19.70 14.20 -11.20
N LEU A 75 -18.46 14.45 -10.76
CA LEU A 75 -17.79 13.68 -9.71
C LEU A 75 -18.18 14.16 -8.31
N ALA A 76 -18.48 15.44 -8.12
CA ALA A 76 -18.88 16.00 -6.82
C ALA A 76 -20.02 15.23 -6.13
N PRO A 77 -21.18 14.98 -6.77
CA PRO A 77 -22.26 14.23 -6.12
C PRO A 77 -21.88 12.76 -5.87
N LYS A 78 -21.05 12.14 -6.72
CA LYS A 78 -20.62 10.75 -6.54
C LYS A 78 -19.70 10.60 -5.33
N ILE A 79 -18.74 11.51 -5.18
CA ILE A 79 -17.85 11.55 -4.01
C ILE A 79 -18.66 11.83 -2.74
N GLY A 80 -19.63 12.74 -2.81
CA GLY A 80 -20.56 13.01 -1.71
C GLY A 80 -21.26 11.73 -1.22
N GLN A 81 -21.88 10.97 -2.14
CA GLN A 81 -22.54 9.70 -1.79
C GLN A 81 -21.62 8.69 -1.11
N VAL A 82 -20.37 8.58 -1.57
CA VAL A 82 -19.37 7.70 -0.95
C VAL A 82 -19.04 8.16 0.47
N VAL A 83 -18.83 9.46 0.67
CA VAL A 83 -18.54 10.04 1.98
C VAL A 83 -19.72 9.86 2.93
N ASP A 84 -20.95 10.08 2.46
CA ASP A 84 -22.18 9.88 3.24
C ASP A 84 -22.32 8.41 3.65
N TRP A 85 -22.02 7.48 2.75
CA TRP A 85 -22.02 6.05 3.06
C TRP A 85 -20.98 5.69 4.14
N PHE A 86 -19.75 6.22 4.03
CA PHE A 86 -18.73 6.05 5.09
C PHE A 86 -19.11 6.75 6.40
N GLY A 87 -19.90 7.83 6.33
CA GLY A 87 -20.40 8.57 7.49
C GLY A 87 -21.20 7.69 8.45
N GLN A 88 -21.81 6.61 7.97
CA GLN A 88 -22.52 5.62 8.80
C GLN A 88 -21.61 5.00 9.88
N LEU A 89 -20.30 4.86 9.59
CA LEU A 89 -19.34 4.30 10.54
C LEU A 89 -19.09 5.19 11.76
N GLN A 90 -19.44 6.48 11.70
CA GLN A 90 -19.31 7.38 12.86
C GLN A 90 -20.28 7.04 14.00
N THR A 91 -21.33 6.27 13.72
CA THR A 91 -22.30 5.81 14.73
C THR A 91 -21.78 4.67 15.59
N VAL A 92 -20.70 4.01 15.17
CA VAL A 92 -20.13 2.85 15.86
C VAL A 92 -19.21 3.32 16.98
N ASP A 93 -19.41 2.79 18.19
CA ASP A 93 -18.52 3.05 19.33
C ASP A 93 -17.20 2.29 19.19
N LEU A 94 -16.09 3.04 19.22
CA LEU A 94 -14.73 2.53 19.07
C LEU A 94 -13.82 2.92 20.25
N GLN A 95 -14.37 3.46 21.36
CA GLN A 95 -13.54 4.02 22.46
C GLN A 95 -12.60 2.99 23.11
N SER A 96 -12.93 1.70 23.05
CA SER A 96 -12.16 0.62 23.67
C SER A 96 -11.29 -0.19 22.69
N MET A 97 -11.31 0.15 21.40
CA MET A 97 -10.65 -0.65 20.35
C MET A 97 -9.34 -0.01 19.90
N GLU A 98 -8.28 -0.80 19.82
CA GLU A 98 -7.02 -0.34 19.22
C GLU A 98 -7.11 -0.34 17.68
N PRO A 99 -6.52 0.65 17.00
CA PRO A 99 -6.48 0.67 15.53
C PRO A 99 -5.79 -0.56 14.95
N PHE A 100 -6.43 -1.18 13.97
CA PHE A 100 -5.86 -2.33 13.27
C PHE A 100 -4.91 -1.88 12.16
N ILE A 101 -3.63 -2.29 12.22
CA ILE A 101 -2.58 -1.85 11.27
C ILE A 101 -2.25 -2.93 10.24
N ARG A 102 -2.12 -4.20 10.64
CA ARG A 102 -1.77 -5.33 9.79
C ARG A 102 -2.20 -6.64 10.44
N ALA A 103 -2.60 -7.63 9.63
CA ALA A 103 -2.98 -8.96 10.11
C ALA A 103 -1.80 -9.77 10.68
N ASP A 104 -0.64 -9.70 10.04
CA ASP A 104 0.64 -10.22 10.52
C ASP A 104 1.47 -9.08 11.15
N SER A 105 1.26 -8.79 12.43
CA SER A 105 2.07 -7.80 13.16
C SER A 105 3.42 -8.33 13.61
N GLY A 106 4.04 -9.21 12.82
CA GLY A 106 5.42 -9.64 13.02
C GLY A 106 6.36 -8.44 12.92
N GLY A 107 6.79 -7.93 14.07
CA GLY A 107 7.81 -6.88 14.12
C GLY A 107 9.15 -7.38 13.59
N GLY A 108 9.97 -6.46 13.07
CA GLY A 108 11.40 -6.75 12.85
C GLY A 108 11.78 -7.34 11.50
N ASN A 109 11.02 -7.09 10.43
CA ASN A 109 11.54 -7.36 9.08
C ASN A 109 12.59 -6.31 8.69
N GLN A 110 13.81 -6.49 9.18
CA GLN A 110 14.97 -5.70 8.80
C GLN A 110 15.72 -6.40 7.67
N ARG A 111 16.05 -5.65 6.61
CA ARG A 111 16.96 -6.11 5.58
C ARG A 111 18.39 -6.13 6.15
N ASN A 112 19.18 -7.16 5.84
CA ASN A 112 20.61 -7.19 6.17
C ASN A 112 21.34 -6.01 5.52
N ASP A 113 22.30 -5.42 6.24
CA ASP A 113 23.17 -4.37 5.72
C ASP A 113 24.32 -4.98 4.89
N ALA A 114 23.97 -5.55 3.74
CA ALA A 114 24.92 -6.06 2.77
C ALA A 114 24.71 -5.32 1.44
N PRO A 115 25.80 -4.96 0.73
CA PRO A 115 25.70 -4.37 -0.60
C PRO A 115 25.23 -5.44 -1.60
N GLU A 116 24.37 -5.04 -2.52
CA GLU A 116 23.85 -5.88 -3.61
C GLU A 116 24.07 -5.14 -4.93
N THR A 117 24.60 -5.85 -5.93
CA THR A 117 24.80 -5.30 -7.27
C THR A 117 23.54 -5.52 -8.11
N PHE A 118 23.07 -4.46 -8.77
CA PHE A 118 21.92 -4.52 -9.66
C PHE A 118 22.40 -4.67 -11.11
N GLU A 119 22.34 -5.89 -11.64
CA GLU A 119 22.84 -6.23 -12.99
C GLU A 119 22.00 -5.64 -14.13
N ASN A 120 20.74 -5.25 -13.87
CA ASN A 120 19.78 -4.90 -14.92
C ASN A 120 19.55 -3.39 -15.09
N ARG A 121 20.64 -2.61 -15.08
CA ARG A 121 20.58 -1.14 -15.20
C ARG A 121 19.98 -0.71 -16.53
N GLU A 122 20.32 -1.41 -17.61
CA GLU A 122 19.89 -1.08 -18.97
C GLU A 122 18.37 -1.21 -19.14
N ALA A 123 17.74 -2.21 -18.51
CA ALA A 123 16.28 -2.34 -18.56
C ALA A 123 15.59 -1.24 -17.75
N MET A 124 16.17 -0.83 -16.62
CA MET A 124 15.64 0.31 -15.85
C MET A 124 15.67 1.60 -16.66
N ILE A 125 16.77 1.88 -17.36
CA ILE A 125 16.90 3.08 -18.20
C ILE A 125 15.92 3.03 -19.37
N ARG A 126 15.75 1.86 -20.00
CA ARG A 126 14.80 1.69 -21.11
C ARG A 126 13.34 1.96 -20.71
N ALA A 127 13.00 1.79 -19.43
CA ALA A 127 11.66 2.11 -18.93
C ALA A 127 11.42 3.62 -18.71
N VAL A 128 12.47 4.45 -18.76
CA VAL A 128 12.36 5.90 -18.55
C VAL A 128 11.95 6.58 -19.86
N PRO A 129 10.86 7.39 -19.88
CA PRO A 129 10.40 8.04 -21.10
C PRO A 129 11.39 9.04 -21.72
N ALA A 130 12.14 9.79 -20.90
CA ALA A 130 13.10 10.79 -21.34
C ALA A 130 14.36 10.74 -20.47
N PHE A 131 15.49 10.49 -21.10
CA PHE A 131 16.77 10.25 -20.44
C PHE A 131 17.90 10.98 -21.18
N ASP A 132 18.88 11.47 -20.44
CA ASP A 132 20.04 12.21 -20.93
C ASP A 132 21.22 11.86 -20.01
N GLU A 133 22.04 10.88 -20.41
CA GLU A 133 22.93 10.16 -19.49
C GLU A 133 23.89 11.11 -18.74
N PRO A 134 23.99 11.04 -17.38
CA PRO A 134 23.43 10.06 -16.44
C PRO A 134 22.06 10.40 -15.81
N TYR A 135 21.32 11.37 -16.36
CA TYR A 135 20.14 11.97 -15.72
C TYR A 135 18.81 11.59 -16.37
N ILE A 136 17.75 11.57 -15.55
CA ILE A 136 16.36 11.52 -16.03
C ILE A 136 15.92 12.95 -16.34
N LYS A 137 15.35 13.14 -17.53
CA LYS A 137 14.93 14.46 -17.99
C LYS A 137 13.54 14.77 -17.45
N VAL A 138 13.42 15.84 -16.68
CA VAL A 138 12.15 16.32 -16.12
C VAL A 138 11.93 17.80 -16.48
N PRO A 139 10.66 18.26 -16.60
CA PRO A 139 10.38 19.68 -16.72
C PRO A 139 11.00 20.47 -15.56
N LYS A 140 11.53 21.66 -15.85
CA LYS A 140 12.13 22.52 -14.84
C LYS A 140 11.10 22.87 -13.77
N VAL A 141 11.43 22.66 -12.51
CA VAL A 141 10.60 23.09 -11.38
C VAL A 141 10.62 24.62 -11.32
N LEU A 142 9.46 25.21 -11.50
CA LEU A 142 9.24 26.64 -11.30
C LEU A 142 8.53 26.83 -9.96
N ASN A 143 8.98 27.81 -9.17
CA ASN A 143 8.22 28.21 -7.99
C ASN A 143 6.98 28.95 -8.48
N LYS A 144 5.81 28.52 -8.02
CA LYS A 144 4.59 29.33 -8.13
C LYS A 144 4.68 30.40 -7.04
N GLU A 145 4.66 31.67 -7.43
CA GLU A 145 4.48 32.79 -6.49
C GLU A 145 3.08 32.74 -5.87
#